data_AF-A0A964Q833-F1
#
_entry.id   AF-A0A964Q833-F1
#
_cell.length_a   1.000
_cell.length_b   1.000
_cell.length_c   1.000
_cell.angle_alpha   90.00
_cell.angle_beta   90.00
_cell.angle_gamma   90.00
#
_symmetry.space_group_name_H-M   'P 1'
#
loop_
_entity.id
_entity.type
_entity.pdbx_description
1 polymer ?
#
loop_
_entity_poly.entity_id
_entity_poly.type
_entity_poly.pdbx_seq_one_letter_code
_entity_poly.pdbx_strand_id
1 'polypeptide(L)'
;MNSHLNESQVSGGTTNSHFFKYSTKIPAIMLHARTISSLILGALLGVLLGVLLGACDSMDSDAKLQSPDATTRMNAVLTAGNSGNEKTVPQIVPALQSEDPLVRWAAQQSLEKLTGTTLGYGWSDSPNKRYQATQKWVLWCKEKNLSTSNVF
;
A
#
# COMPACT_ATOMS: atom_id res chain seq x y z
N MET A 1 -13.74 -73.21 19.27
CA MET A 1 -14.03 -74.05 20.44
C MET A 1 -14.89 -73.24 21.39
N ASN A 2 -16.09 -73.75 21.69
CA ASN A 2 -16.89 -73.55 22.92
C ASN A 2 -17.51 -72.16 23.10
N SER A 3 -18.79 -71.97 22.73
CA SER A 3 -20.02 -72.42 23.42
C SER A 3 -20.55 -71.30 24.34
N HIS A 4 -21.71 -70.69 24.05
CA HIS A 4 -23.03 -71.25 24.38
C HIS A 4 -23.13 -71.52 25.90
N LEU A 5 -24.05 -71.01 26.71
CA LEU A 5 -25.38 -70.39 26.58
C LEU A 5 -25.69 -69.78 27.96
N ASN A 6 -26.83 -69.10 28.09
CA ASN A 6 -27.92 -69.46 29.02
C ASN A 6 -28.70 -68.16 29.34
N GLU A 7 -29.72 -67.85 28.55
CA GLU A 7 -31.13 -68.23 28.81
C GLU A 7 -31.64 -67.77 30.18
N SER A 8 -32.59 -66.83 30.17
CA SER A 8 -33.97 -67.14 30.56
C SER A 8 -34.90 -65.98 30.16
N GLN A 9 -35.80 -66.22 29.19
CA GLN A 9 -37.27 -66.32 29.35
C GLN A 9 -37.93 -65.01 29.87
N VAL A 10 -38.49 -64.15 29.02
CA VAL A 10 -39.85 -64.19 28.39
C VAL A 10 -41.01 -64.18 29.41
N SER A 11 -41.82 -63.11 29.37
CA SER A 11 -43.30 -63.06 29.44
C SER A 11 -43.72 -61.65 29.92
N GLY A 12 -44.27 -60.77 29.07
CA GLY A 12 -45.72 -60.61 28.86
C GLY A 12 -46.38 -59.86 30.04
N GLY A 13 -47.08 -58.73 29.96
CA GLY A 13 -47.58 -57.88 28.88
C GLY A 13 -48.69 -56.99 29.49
N THR A 14 -48.67 -55.70 29.16
CA THR A 14 -49.81 -54.75 29.18
C THR A 14 -50.38 -54.35 30.56
N THR A 15 -50.33 -53.08 30.96
CA THR A 15 -51.44 -52.14 30.69
C THR A 15 -51.05 -50.69 30.98
N ASN A 16 -51.50 -49.82 30.08
CA ASN A 16 -51.35 -48.37 30.11
C ASN A 16 -52.29 -47.73 31.14
N SER A 17 -51.82 -46.68 31.83
CA SER A 17 -52.57 -45.43 31.94
C SER A 17 -51.73 -44.28 32.54
N HIS A 18 -51.36 -43.37 31.65
CA HIS A 18 -51.54 -41.92 31.78
C HIS A 18 -51.54 -41.34 33.20
N PHE A 19 -50.47 -40.65 33.58
CA PHE A 19 -50.56 -39.33 34.25
C PHE A 19 -49.31 -38.49 33.94
N PHE A 20 -49.57 -37.24 33.58
CA PHE A 20 -48.67 -36.20 33.07
C PHE A 20 -47.45 -35.88 33.96
N LYS A 21 -46.26 -35.69 33.37
CA LYS A 21 -45.61 -34.35 33.40
C LYS A 21 -44.46 -34.16 32.40
N TYR A 22 -44.76 -33.38 31.35
CA TYR A 22 -43.92 -32.38 30.68
C TYR A 22 -42.51 -32.77 30.20
N SER A 23 -42.48 -33.25 28.95
CA SER A 23 -41.34 -33.15 28.04
C SER A 23 -40.99 -31.68 27.79
N THR A 24 -39.91 -31.19 28.39
CA THR A 24 -39.30 -29.92 28.03
C THR A 24 -38.59 -30.08 26.70
N LYS A 25 -39.31 -29.83 25.61
CA LYS A 25 -38.71 -29.51 24.31
C LYS A 25 -37.99 -28.17 24.46
N ILE A 26 -36.66 -28.19 24.56
CA ILE A 26 -35.86 -26.96 24.43
C ILE A 26 -35.85 -26.61 22.93
N PRO A 27 -36.48 -25.50 22.50
CA PRO A 27 -36.51 -25.13 21.09
C PRO A 27 -35.13 -24.67 20.62
N ALA A 28 -34.71 -25.20 19.48
CA ALA A 28 -33.44 -24.99 18.79
C ALA A 28 -33.29 -23.57 18.17
N ILE A 29 -33.42 -22.52 18.98
CA ILE A 29 -33.39 -21.12 18.50
C ILE A 29 -32.28 -20.28 19.15
N MET A 30 -31.41 -20.88 19.97
CA MET A 30 -30.27 -20.19 20.60
C MET A 30 -28.93 -20.44 19.89
N LEU A 31 -28.92 -20.57 18.55
CA LEU A 31 -27.71 -20.80 17.76
C LEU A 31 -27.57 -19.84 16.56
N HIS A 32 -27.97 -18.57 16.71
CA HIS A 32 -27.72 -17.55 15.67
C HIS A 32 -27.05 -16.26 16.20
N ALA A 33 -26.87 -16.12 17.52
CA ALA A 33 -26.29 -14.91 18.12
C ALA A 33 -24.77 -14.97 18.36
N ARG A 34 -24.07 -16.04 17.90
CA ARG A 34 -22.62 -16.23 18.09
C ARG A 34 -21.80 -16.32 16.79
N THR A 35 -22.41 -16.09 15.63
CA THR A 35 -21.69 -16.12 14.34
C THR A 35 -21.51 -14.73 13.72
N ILE A 36 -22.27 -13.73 14.14
CA ILE A 36 -22.17 -12.35 13.61
C ILE A 36 -20.95 -11.61 14.20
N SER A 37 -20.57 -11.87 15.47
CA SER A 37 -19.41 -11.23 16.11
C SER A 37 -18.05 -11.61 15.49
N SER A 38 -17.90 -12.84 14.98
CA SER A 38 -16.61 -13.30 14.42
C SER A 38 -16.33 -12.74 13.02
N LEU A 39 -17.37 -12.34 12.28
CA LEU A 39 -17.21 -11.77 10.93
C LEU A 39 -16.81 -10.29 10.98
N ILE A 40 -17.33 -9.53 11.95
CA ILE A 40 -16.99 -8.11 12.10
C ILE A 40 -15.55 -7.93 12.59
N LEU A 41 -15.09 -8.80 13.52
CA LEU A 41 -13.70 -8.75 14.01
C LEU A 41 -12.69 -9.20 12.94
N GLY A 42 -13.02 -10.22 12.15
CA GLY A 42 -12.18 -10.68 11.03
C GLY A 42 -12.08 -9.67 9.89
N ALA A 43 -13.19 -8.98 9.57
CA ALA A 43 -13.20 -7.92 8.56
C ALA A 43 -12.40 -6.68 9.01
N LEU A 44 -12.50 -6.28 10.28
CA LEU A 44 -11.70 -5.17 10.82
C LEU A 44 -10.21 -5.50 10.89
N LEU A 45 -9.83 -6.73 11.27
CA LEU A 45 -8.44 -7.17 11.24
C LEU A 45 -7.90 -7.28 9.81
N GLY A 46 -8.70 -7.79 8.87
CA GLY A 46 -8.34 -7.94 7.46
C GLY A 46 -8.21 -6.59 6.74
N VAL A 47 -9.06 -5.61 7.07
CA VAL A 47 -8.93 -4.24 6.57
C VAL A 47 -7.72 -3.53 7.19
N LEU A 48 -7.42 -3.77 8.48
CA LEU A 48 -6.22 -3.21 9.12
C LEU A 48 -4.92 -3.80 8.53
N LEU A 49 -4.90 -5.11 8.25
CA LEU A 49 -3.78 -5.79 7.57
C LEU A 49 -3.67 -5.42 6.08
N GLY A 50 -4.79 -5.21 5.38
CA GLY A 50 -4.82 -4.78 3.98
C GLY A 50 -4.36 -3.34 3.77
N VAL A 51 -4.58 -2.46 4.75
CA VAL A 51 -4.06 -1.08 4.74
C VAL A 51 -2.56 -1.03 5.07
N LEU A 52 -2.04 -2.02 5.82
CA LEU A 52 -0.60 -2.12 6.14
C LEU A 52 0.26 -2.65 4.98
N LEU A 53 -0.29 -3.43 4.05
CA LEU A 53 0.43 -3.95 2.88
C LEU A 53 0.30 -3.09 1.62
N GLY A 54 -0.32 -1.91 1.73
CA GLY A 54 -0.50 -0.95 0.63
C GLY A 54 0.48 0.23 0.63
N ALA A 55 1.53 0.22 1.46
CA ALA A 55 2.45 1.34 1.63
C ALA A 55 3.80 1.14 0.92
N CYS A 56 3.93 1.82 -0.22
CA CYS A 56 5.14 2.41 -0.81
C CYS A 56 6.34 1.53 -1.23
N ASP A 57 6.38 1.23 -2.53
CA ASP A 57 7.56 0.84 -3.31
C ASP A 57 8.52 2.03 -3.61
N SER A 58 8.56 3.07 -2.76
CA SER A 58 9.22 4.36 -3.07
C SER A 58 10.40 4.72 -2.15
N MET A 59 10.79 3.84 -1.22
CA MET A 59 11.73 4.23 -0.16
C MET A 59 13.20 4.35 -0.64
N ASP A 60 13.50 3.92 -1.88
CA ASP A 60 14.89 3.81 -2.36
C ASP A 60 15.27 4.92 -3.38
N SER A 61 14.30 5.58 -4.01
CA SER A 61 14.59 6.61 -5.02
C SER A 61 15.10 7.90 -4.39
N ASP A 62 14.51 8.32 -3.27
CA ASP A 62 14.90 9.57 -2.59
C ASP A 62 16.31 9.47 -2.00
N ALA A 63 16.69 8.30 -1.47
CA ALA A 63 18.04 8.07 -0.96
C ALA A 63 19.10 8.18 -2.06
N LYS A 64 18.84 7.63 -3.26
CA LYS A 64 19.77 7.68 -4.39
C LYS A 64 19.89 9.09 -4.99
N LEU A 65 18.80 9.85 -5.01
CA LEU A 65 18.79 11.26 -5.44
C LEU A 65 19.64 12.17 -4.53
N GLN A 66 19.80 11.80 -3.26
CA GLN A 66 20.59 12.52 -2.26
C GLN A 66 21.97 11.90 -2.01
N SER A 67 22.38 10.89 -2.79
CA SER A 67 23.68 10.24 -2.63
C SER A 67 24.83 11.26 -2.70
N PRO A 68 25.90 11.14 -1.90
CA PRO A 68 27.08 11.99 -2.05
C PRO A 68 27.79 11.76 -3.39
N ASP A 69 27.68 10.57 -3.97
CA ASP A 69 28.26 10.23 -5.27
C ASP A 69 27.41 10.80 -6.42
N ALA A 70 28.04 11.64 -7.24
CA ALA A 70 27.38 12.31 -8.35
C ALA A 70 26.85 11.33 -9.42
N THR A 71 27.58 10.24 -9.66
CA THR A 71 27.17 9.20 -10.63
C THR A 71 25.87 8.53 -10.18
N THR A 72 25.78 8.20 -8.90
CA THR A 72 24.58 7.62 -8.29
C THR A 72 23.39 8.58 -8.38
N ARG A 73 23.58 9.87 -8.05
CA ARG A 73 22.51 10.88 -8.22
C ARG A 73 22.06 11.01 -9.66
N MET A 74 23.01 11.12 -10.60
CA MET A 74 22.74 11.22 -12.03
C MET A 74 21.91 10.03 -12.51
N ASN A 75 22.32 8.80 -12.16
CA ASN A 75 21.60 7.58 -12.53
C ASN A 75 20.18 7.56 -11.95
N ALA A 76 19.99 8.01 -10.70
CA ALA A 76 18.67 8.12 -10.09
C ALA A 76 17.78 9.12 -10.84
N VAL A 77 18.32 10.29 -11.19
CA VAL A 77 17.61 11.33 -11.97
C VAL A 77 17.21 10.83 -13.36
N LEU A 78 18.10 10.13 -14.06
CA LEU A 78 17.81 9.55 -15.37
C LEU A 78 16.75 8.45 -15.27
N THR A 79 16.83 7.61 -14.24
CA THR A 79 15.85 6.55 -13.98
C THR A 79 14.47 7.16 -13.74
N ALA A 80 14.38 8.22 -12.93
CA ALA A 80 13.13 8.95 -12.70
C ALA A 80 12.57 9.54 -14.01
N GLY A 81 13.40 10.20 -14.82
CA GLY A 81 12.99 10.72 -16.13
C GLY A 81 12.54 9.64 -17.13
N ASN A 82 13.19 8.49 -17.09
CA ASN A 82 12.87 7.35 -17.96
C ASN A 82 11.59 6.62 -17.55
N SER A 83 11.08 6.84 -16.34
CA SER A 83 9.83 6.24 -15.88
C SER A 83 8.60 6.67 -16.69
N GLY A 84 8.68 7.81 -17.39
CA GLY A 84 7.53 8.41 -18.06
C GLY A 84 6.45 8.93 -17.10
N ASN A 85 6.70 8.87 -15.79
CA ASN A 85 5.75 9.30 -14.78
C ASN A 85 6.01 10.77 -14.43
N GLU A 86 5.17 11.66 -14.98
CA GLU A 86 5.19 13.10 -14.72
C GLU A 86 5.11 13.43 -13.20
N LYS A 87 4.58 12.54 -12.36
CA LYS A 87 4.55 12.72 -10.89
C LYS A 87 5.92 12.68 -10.23
N THR A 88 6.96 12.24 -10.94
CA THR A 88 8.35 12.23 -10.45
C THR A 88 9.08 13.56 -10.66
N VAL A 89 8.49 14.48 -11.45
CA VAL A 89 9.07 15.82 -11.68
C VAL A 89 9.52 16.50 -10.38
N PRO A 90 8.71 16.56 -9.30
CA PRO A 90 9.13 17.20 -8.04
C PRO A 90 10.40 16.62 -7.41
N GLN A 91 10.68 15.34 -7.63
CA GLN A 91 11.89 14.66 -7.10
C GLN A 91 13.14 15.04 -7.92
N ILE A 92 12.98 15.41 -9.19
CA ILE A 92 14.08 15.79 -10.09
C ILE A 92 14.44 17.27 -9.96
N VAL A 93 13.48 18.15 -9.65
CA VAL A 93 13.69 19.61 -9.57
C VAL A 93 14.92 20.03 -8.75
N PRO A 94 15.21 19.44 -7.56
CA PRO A 94 16.41 19.79 -6.79
C PRO A 94 17.73 19.56 -7.53
N ALA A 95 17.79 18.55 -8.42
CA ALA A 95 19.00 18.20 -9.15
C ALA A 95 19.45 19.28 -10.16
N LEU A 96 18.56 20.21 -10.55
CA LEU A 96 18.91 21.39 -11.36
C LEU A 96 19.88 22.34 -10.65
N GLN A 97 19.94 22.29 -9.32
CA GLN A 97 20.87 23.06 -8.48
C GLN A 97 22.12 22.27 -8.11
N SER A 98 22.30 21.03 -8.58
CA SER A 98 23.47 20.24 -8.22
C SER A 98 24.76 20.94 -8.61
N GLU A 99 25.80 20.83 -7.77
CA GLU A 99 27.13 21.35 -8.08
C GLU A 99 27.76 20.62 -9.27
N ASP A 100 27.42 19.35 -9.45
CA ASP A 100 27.90 18.54 -10.55
C ASP A 100 27.17 18.90 -11.87
N PRO A 101 27.90 19.32 -12.91
CA PRO A 101 27.29 19.63 -14.21
C PRO A 101 26.54 18.46 -14.84
N LEU A 102 27.04 17.22 -14.74
CA LEU A 102 26.38 16.05 -15.34
C LEU A 102 25.04 15.75 -14.65
N VAL A 103 24.96 15.94 -13.33
CA VAL A 103 23.69 15.81 -12.59
C VAL A 103 22.68 16.86 -13.06
N ARG A 104 23.12 18.11 -13.31
CA ARG A 104 22.25 19.17 -13.85
C ARG A 104 21.78 18.86 -15.26
N TRP A 105 22.68 18.35 -16.10
CA TRP A 105 22.34 17.90 -17.46
C TRP A 105 21.25 16.83 -17.41
N ALA A 106 21.47 15.79 -16.58
CA ALA A 106 20.51 14.71 -16.41
C ALA A 106 19.15 15.22 -15.93
N ALA A 107 19.14 16.18 -14.99
CA ALA A 107 17.91 16.79 -14.51
C ALA A 107 17.14 17.50 -15.63
N GLN A 108 17.82 18.34 -16.42
CA GLN A 108 17.21 19.01 -17.56
C GLN A 108 16.63 17.99 -18.57
N GLN A 109 17.43 16.99 -18.96
CA GLN A 109 17.00 15.98 -19.93
C GLN A 109 15.80 15.17 -19.43
N SER A 110 15.82 14.75 -18.16
CA SER A 110 14.70 14.04 -17.54
C SER A 110 13.43 14.88 -17.49
N LEU A 111 13.53 16.16 -17.11
CA LEU A 111 12.38 17.06 -17.05
C LEU A 111 11.80 17.36 -18.44
N GLU A 112 12.66 17.61 -19.42
CA GLU A 112 12.25 17.82 -20.81
C GLU A 112 11.57 16.57 -21.39
N LYS A 113 12.11 15.38 -21.09
CA LYS A 113 11.50 14.11 -21.49
C LYS A 113 10.11 13.90 -20.88
N LEU A 114 9.93 14.25 -19.61
CA LEU A 114 8.67 14.05 -18.90
C LEU A 114 7.59 15.07 -19.29
N THR A 115 7.98 16.30 -19.63
CA THR A 115 7.04 17.42 -19.76
C THR A 115 7.03 18.10 -21.12
N GLY A 116 8.01 17.80 -21.97
CA GLY A 116 8.22 18.46 -23.27
C GLY A 116 8.75 19.89 -23.18
N THR A 117 9.20 20.35 -22.00
CA THR A 117 9.72 21.72 -21.83
C THR A 117 10.89 21.78 -20.85
N THR A 118 11.74 22.79 -21.01
CA THR A 118 12.84 23.10 -20.10
C THR A 118 12.53 24.27 -19.15
N LEU A 119 11.37 24.93 -19.31
CA LEU A 119 10.99 26.18 -18.63
C LEU A 119 12.06 27.30 -18.73
N GLY A 120 12.87 27.26 -19.78
CA GLY A 120 13.95 28.22 -20.04
C GLY A 120 15.23 27.96 -19.24
N TYR A 121 15.43 26.73 -18.73
CA TYR A 121 16.70 26.29 -18.16
C TYR A 121 17.74 26.08 -19.27
N GLY A 122 18.90 26.74 -19.17
CA GLY A 122 20.03 26.57 -20.06
C GLY A 122 21.24 25.93 -19.39
N TRP A 123 22.01 25.15 -20.16
CA TRP A 123 23.23 24.47 -19.69
C TRP A 123 24.28 25.41 -19.07
N SER A 124 24.42 26.61 -19.62
CA SER A 124 25.41 27.63 -19.22
C SER A 124 24.85 28.69 -18.28
N ASP A 125 23.66 28.47 -17.71
CA ASP A 125 23.03 29.45 -16.83
C ASP A 125 23.86 29.68 -15.55
N SER A 126 24.00 30.95 -15.18
CA SER A 126 24.62 31.33 -13.92
C SER A 126 23.81 30.79 -12.73
N PRO A 127 24.41 30.62 -11.54
CA PRO A 127 23.71 30.11 -10.35
C PRO A 127 22.35 30.78 -10.08
N ASN A 128 22.28 32.10 -10.24
CA ASN A 128 21.04 32.87 -10.06
C ASN A 128 19.95 32.50 -11.09
N LYS A 129 20.32 32.31 -12.36
CA LYS A 129 19.38 31.90 -13.40
C LYS A 129 18.89 30.47 -13.19
N ARG A 130 19.79 29.56 -12.77
CA ARG A 130 19.41 28.20 -12.38
C ARG A 130 18.34 28.25 -11.28
N TYR A 131 18.56 29.04 -10.23
CA TYR A 131 17.61 29.18 -9.13
C TYR A 131 16.24 29.66 -9.63
N GLN A 132 16.21 30.70 -10.47
CA GLN A 132 14.95 31.18 -11.08
C GLN A 132 14.24 30.10 -11.88
N ALA A 133 14.97 29.31 -12.66
CA ALA A 133 14.38 28.19 -13.42
C ALA A 133 13.86 27.10 -12.48
N THR A 134 14.57 26.77 -11.40
CA THR A 134 14.09 25.87 -10.34
C THR A 134 12.79 26.38 -9.73
N GLN A 135 12.66 27.68 -9.45
CA GLN A 135 11.41 28.25 -8.94
C GLN A 135 10.25 28.13 -9.94
N LYS A 136 10.50 28.29 -11.24
CA LYS A 136 9.48 28.02 -12.27
C LYS A 136 9.02 26.57 -12.23
N TRP A 137 9.94 25.62 -12.04
CA TRP A 137 9.60 24.21 -11.87
C TRP A 137 8.78 23.93 -10.61
N VAL A 138 9.10 24.59 -9.49
CA VAL A 138 8.29 24.50 -8.27
C VAL A 138 6.87 25.02 -8.49
N LEU A 139 6.72 26.17 -9.17
CA LEU A 139 5.42 26.72 -9.54
C LEU A 139 4.64 25.78 -10.46
N TRP A 140 5.31 25.21 -11.46
CA TRP A 140 4.71 24.22 -12.35
C TRP A 140 4.19 23.00 -11.58
N CYS A 141 4.95 22.47 -10.62
CA CYS A 141 4.50 21.39 -9.75
C CYS A 141 3.25 21.78 -8.95
N LYS A 142 3.26 22.99 -8.38
CA LYS A 142 2.12 23.52 -7.61
C LYS A 142 0.86 23.65 -8.47
N GLU A 143 0.97 24.17 -9.69
CA GLU A 143 -0.13 24.26 -10.65
C GLU A 143 -0.72 22.88 -11.01
N LYS A 144 0.14 21.86 -11.05
CA LYS A 144 -0.22 20.46 -11.31
C LYS A 144 -0.69 19.71 -10.05
N ASN A 145 -0.78 20.36 -8.89
CA ASN A 145 -1.05 19.74 -7.59
C ASN A 145 -0.06 18.62 -7.22
N LEU A 146 1.20 18.75 -7.64
CA LEU A 146 2.30 17.85 -7.29
C LEU A 146 3.07 18.45 -6.11
N SER A 147 3.23 17.67 -5.04
CA SER A 147 3.95 18.14 -3.85
C SER A 147 5.46 18.09 -4.08
N THR A 148 6.11 19.24 -4.06
CA THR A 148 7.58 19.34 -3.98
C THR A 148 7.98 19.18 -2.53
N SER A 149 8.90 18.25 -2.24
CA SER A 149 9.46 18.13 -0.89
C SER A 149 10.10 19.47 -0.47
N ASN A 150 9.93 19.87 0.78
CA ASN A 150 10.35 21.17 1.35
C ASN A 150 11.88 21.32 1.45
N VAL A 151 12.60 21.19 0.33
CA VAL A 151 14.08 21.17 0.27
C VAL A 151 14.64 22.43 -0.40
N PHE A 152 13.83 23.48 -0.57
CA PHE A 152 14.22 24.74 -1.20
C PHE A 152 14.26 25.90 -0.22
#